data_AF-A0A536NEE8-F1
#
_entry.id   AF-A0A536NEE8-F1
#
_cell.length_a   1.000
_cell.length_b   1.000
_cell.length_c   1.000
_cell.angle_alpha   90.00
_cell.angle_beta   90.00
_cell.angle_gamma   90.00
#
_symmetry.space_group_name_H-M   'P 1'
#
loop_
_entity.id
_entity.type
_entity.pdbx_description
1 polymer ?
#
loop_
_entity_poly.entity_id
_entity_poly.type
_entity_poly.pdbx_seq_one_letter_code
_entity_poly.pdbx_strand_id
1 'polypeptide(L)'
;MIPILAGFLVGAALLFAGVTLAALAFGTSFAERLMSPRPGITQTLAGVLAWTLALIAPGALVIIGLARIGGVLERLAMTRPPRSQLTAFAKTLPDEFVAATKVQLPDGQVIPELVVGPHGVAIFEVLPPPGLIRYVAGRWEIRLDRRRWLPTENPLERAARDAERVRRWLAAEDRDFVVKVHAALIAPDTRVTRTAACAVITRDQVPAYLGSLPPQRSLSPSRREHIVEQIRQTVSG
;
A
#
# COMPACT_ATOMS: atom_id res chain seq x y z
N MET A 1 -6.55 8.61 -8.73
CA MET A 1 -5.33 8.67 -9.56
C MET A 1 -5.01 10.08 -10.04
N ILE A 2 -5.96 10.80 -10.66
CA ILE A 2 -5.83 12.21 -11.10
C ILE A 2 -5.25 13.18 -10.04
N PRO A 3 -5.71 13.19 -8.77
CA PRO A 3 -5.17 14.13 -7.77
C PRO A 3 -3.72 13.82 -7.35
N ILE A 4 -3.27 12.57 -7.53
CA ILE A 4 -1.90 12.14 -7.22
C ILE A 4 -0.95 12.64 -8.31
N LEU A 5 -1.35 12.47 -9.57
CA LEU A 5 -0.59 12.92 -10.73
C LEU A 5 -0.46 14.45 -10.76
N ALA A 6 -1.56 15.17 -10.50
CA ALA A 6 -1.54 16.63 -10.40
C ALA A 6 -0.64 17.12 -9.25
N GLY A 7 -0.68 16.45 -8.09
CA GLY A 7 0.19 16.77 -6.96
C GLY A 7 1.69 16.58 -7.28
N PHE A 8 2.03 15.51 -7.98
CA PHE A 8 3.40 15.22 -8.41
C PHE A 8 3.90 16.23 -9.44
N LEU A 9 3.10 16.52 -10.47
CA LEU A 9 3.44 17.48 -11.52
C LEU A 9 3.67 18.89 -10.96
N VAL A 10 2.81 19.34 -10.04
CA VAL A 10 2.99 20.63 -9.37
C VAL A 10 4.25 20.63 -8.49
N GLY A 11 4.53 19.54 -7.76
CA GLY A 11 5.75 19.42 -6.96
C GLY A 11 7.02 19.46 -7.82
N ALA A 12 7.03 18.72 -8.94
CA ALA A 12 8.14 18.68 -9.89
C ALA A 12 8.36 20.04 -10.57
N ALA A 13 7.28 20.72 -10.97
CA ALA A 13 7.35 22.05 -11.57
C ALA A 13 7.93 23.09 -10.60
N LEU A 14 7.52 23.08 -9.33
CA LEU A 14 8.07 23.98 -8.30
C LEU A 14 9.56 23.71 -8.04
N LEU A 15 9.95 22.43 -7.99
CA LEU A 15 11.34 22.03 -7.78
C LEU A 15 12.21 22.46 -8.98
N PHE A 16 11.74 22.22 -10.20
CA PHE A 16 12.42 22.65 -11.42
C PHE A 16 12.53 24.17 -11.51
N ALA A 17 11.46 24.91 -11.19
CA ALA A 17 11.46 26.37 -11.17
C ALA A 17 12.44 26.93 -10.12
N GLY A 18 12.47 26.36 -8.92
CA GLY A 18 13.42 26.75 -7.86
C GLY A 18 14.87 26.51 -8.27
N VAL A 19 15.19 25.33 -8.83
CA VAL A 19 16.54 25.00 -9.32
C VAL A 19 16.94 25.92 -10.48
N THR A 20 16.03 26.19 -11.41
CA THR A 20 16.28 27.07 -12.56
C THR A 20 16.52 28.51 -12.11
N LEU A 21 15.73 29.03 -11.16
CA LEU A 21 15.92 30.36 -10.59
C LEU A 21 17.24 30.47 -9.82
N ALA A 22 17.62 29.45 -9.06
CA ALA A 22 18.94 29.41 -8.41
C ALA A 22 20.07 29.41 -9.46
N ALA A 23 19.97 28.56 -10.49
CA ALA A 23 20.95 28.50 -11.56
C ALA A 23 21.07 29.83 -12.31
N LEU A 24 19.96 30.55 -12.55
CA LEU A 24 19.98 31.88 -13.16
C LEU A 24 20.57 32.93 -12.22
N ALA A 25 20.20 32.93 -10.94
CA ALA A 25 20.67 33.90 -9.96
C ALA A 25 22.19 33.79 -9.71
N PHE A 26 22.72 32.56 -9.66
CA PHE A 26 24.13 32.30 -9.36
C PHE A 26 25.00 32.07 -10.61
N GLY A 27 24.40 31.66 -11.73
CA GLY A 27 25.11 31.33 -12.97
C GLY A 27 25.13 32.43 -14.02
N THR A 28 24.44 33.56 -13.80
CA THR A 28 24.46 34.70 -14.72
C THR A 28 25.05 35.94 -14.05
N SER A 29 25.63 36.86 -14.85
CA SER A 29 26.10 38.19 -14.43
C SER A 29 24.94 39.16 -14.10
N PHE A 30 23.85 38.64 -13.55
CA PHE A 30 22.71 39.40 -13.05
C PHE A 30 23.11 40.32 -11.89
N ALA A 31 24.02 39.84 -11.03
CA ALA A 31 24.62 40.62 -9.95
C ALA A 31 25.40 41.85 -10.47
N GLU A 32 26.11 41.71 -11.58
CA GLU A 32 26.89 42.79 -12.20
C GLU A 32 26.00 43.81 -12.90
N ARG A 33 24.88 43.38 -13.51
CA ARG A 33 23.95 44.27 -14.21
C ARG A 33 23.11 45.15 -13.28
N LEU A 34 22.90 44.74 -12.03
CA LEU A 34 22.17 45.52 -11.03
C LEU A 34 23.05 46.50 -10.24
N MET A 35 24.38 46.32 -10.26
CA MET A 35 25.32 47.23 -9.62
C MET A 35 25.76 48.34 -10.58
N SER A 36 25.04 49.47 -10.56
CA SER A 36 25.54 50.70 -11.16
C SER A 36 26.59 51.36 -10.25
N PRO A 37 27.67 51.96 -10.78
CA PRO A 37 28.73 52.55 -9.96
C PRO A 37 28.28 53.72 -9.07
N ARG A 38 27.09 54.30 -9.31
CA ARG A 38 26.43 55.30 -8.46
C ARG A 38 24.92 55.05 -8.41
N PRO A 39 24.43 54.19 -7.50
CA PRO A 39 23.00 53.86 -7.43
C PRO A 39 22.22 54.95 -6.67
N GLY A 40 21.06 55.33 -7.19
CA GLY A 40 20.09 56.17 -6.46
C GLY A 40 19.31 55.39 -5.39
N ILE A 41 18.65 56.08 -4.46
CA ILE A 41 17.90 55.48 -3.33
C ILE A 41 16.88 54.43 -3.80
N THR A 42 16.13 54.74 -4.86
CA THR A 42 15.13 53.83 -5.45
C THR A 42 15.76 52.59 -6.07
N GLN A 43 16.95 52.73 -6.65
CA GLN A 43 17.71 51.64 -7.28
C GLN A 43 18.34 50.72 -6.23
N THR A 44 18.81 51.27 -5.11
CA THR A 44 19.29 50.50 -3.96
C THR A 44 18.16 49.68 -3.32
N LEU A 45 17.00 50.30 -3.09
CA LEU A 45 15.81 49.60 -2.58
C LEU A 45 15.35 48.46 -3.51
N ALA A 46 15.28 48.73 -4.82
CA ALA A 46 14.93 47.71 -5.81
C ALA A 46 15.95 46.57 -5.86
N GLY A 47 17.25 46.88 -5.78
CA GLY A 47 18.33 45.89 -5.72
C GLY A 47 18.25 45.00 -4.48
N VAL A 48 18.02 45.58 -3.30
CA VAL A 48 17.87 44.82 -2.04
C VAL A 48 16.66 43.90 -2.08
N LEU A 49 15.52 44.38 -2.59
CA LEU A 49 14.31 43.56 -2.75
C LEU A 49 14.52 42.43 -3.77
N ALA A 50 15.16 42.72 -4.89
CA ALA A 50 15.48 41.72 -5.91
C ALA A 50 16.43 40.63 -5.34
N TRP A 51 17.44 41.02 -4.57
CA TRP A 51 18.35 40.09 -3.90
C TRP A 51 17.67 39.23 -2.85
N THR A 52 16.82 39.85 -2.03
CA THR A 52 16.07 39.13 -0.99
C THR A 52 15.15 38.10 -1.62
N LEU A 53 14.46 38.45 -2.71
CA LEU A 53 13.60 37.53 -3.45
C LEU A 53 14.42 36.43 -4.15
N ALA A 54 15.54 36.78 -4.77
CA ALA A 54 16.43 35.83 -5.46
C ALA A 54 17.05 34.80 -4.50
N LEU A 55 17.24 35.13 -3.23
CA LEU A 55 17.73 34.20 -2.21
C LEU A 55 16.62 33.35 -1.61
N ILE A 56 15.48 33.95 -1.28
CA ILE A 56 14.41 33.26 -0.53
C ILE A 56 13.53 32.41 -1.44
N ALA A 57 13.17 32.92 -2.63
CA ALA A 57 12.21 32.26 -3.51
C ALA A 57 12.69 30.87 -4.00
N PRO A 58 13.96 30.67 -4.43
CA PRO A 58 14.42 29.34 -4.85
C PRO A 58 14.37 28.32 -3.72
N GLY A 59 14.83 28.70 -2.52
CA GLY A 59 14.81 27.83 -1.34
C GLY A 59 13.40 27.43 -0.95
N ALA A 60 12.47 28.38 -0.90
CA ALA A 60 11.07 28.12 -0.59
C ALA A 60 10.41 27.17 -1.62
N LEU A 61 10.64 27.40 -2.92
CA LEU A 61 10.11 26.57 -4.00
C LEU A 61 10.64 25.13 -3.93
N VAL A 62 11.93 24.95 -3.66
CA VAL A 62 12.55 23.61 -3.50
C VAL A 62 11.97 22.89 -2.27
N ILE A 63 11.85 23.55 -1.13
CA ILE A 63 11.29 22.96 0.10
C ILE A 63 9.83 22.54 -0.11
N ILE A 64 9.01 23.42 -0.72
CA ILE A 64 7.60 23.12 -1.00
C ILE A 64 7.48 21.98 -2.02
N GLY A 65 8.31 21.99 -3.07
CA GLY A 65 8.36 20.93 -4.08
C GLY A 65 8.69 19.57 -3.50
N LEU A 66 9.76 19.50 -2.68
CA LEU A 66 10.17 18.30 -1.96
C LEU A 66 9.09 17.80 -1.00
N ALA A 67 8.47 18.68 -0.20
CA ALA A 67 7.40 18.31 0.71
C ALA A 67 6.19 17.72 -0.03
N ARG A 68 5.86 18.27 -1.20
CA ARG A 68 4.72 17.81 -2.03
C ARG A 68 5.01 16.48 -2.71
N ILE A 69 6.21 16.29 -3.25
CA ILE A 69 6.67 15.01 -3.81
C ILE A 69 6.74 13.94 -2.70
N GLY A 70 7.30 14.28 -1.54
CA GLY A 70 7.36 13.41 -0.37
C GLY A 70 5.98 12.96 0.09
N GLY A 71 4.99 13.86 0.14
CA GLY A 71 3.61 13.52 0.47
C GLY A 71 2.94 12.61 -0.57
N VAL A 72 3.27 12.78 -1.87
CA VAL A 72 2.79 11.89 -2.94
C VAL A 72 3.45 10.51 -2.85
N LEU A 73 4.77 10.45 -2.61
CA LEU A 73 5.52 9.21 -2.41
C LEU A 73 5.05 8.46 -1.16
N GLU A 74 4.78 9.17 -0.06
CA GLU A 74 4.16 8.60 1.13
C GLU A 74 2.78 8.01 0.78
N ARG A 75 1.92 8.75 0.06
CA ARG A 75 0.60 8.24 -0.35
C ARG A 75 0.69 7.02 -1.26
N LEU A 76 1.66 6.98 -2.19
CA LEU A 76 1.95 5.83 -3.05
C LEU A 76 2.51 4.64 -2.26
N ALA A 77 3.37 4.90 -1.28
CA ALA A 77 3.88 3.87 -0.37
C ALA A 77 2.77 3.33 0.55
N MET A 78 1.79 4.17 0.92
CA MET A 78 0.62 3.81 1.72
C MET A 78 -0.48 3.11 0.91
N THR A 79 -0.53 3.28 -0.42
CA THR A 79 -1.44 2.52 -1.31
C THR A 79 -0.82 1.23 -1.81
N ARG A 80 0.50 1.07 -1.74
CA ARG A 80 1.12 -0.22 -1.99
C ARG A 80 0.77 -1.15 -0.82
N PRO A 81 0.05 -2.26 -1.05
CA PRO A 81 -0.05 -3.29 -0.03
C PRO A 81 1.38 -3.65 0.41
N PRO A 82 1.62 -3.89 1.72
CA PRO A 82 2.91 -4.40 2.16
C PRO A 82 3.26 -5.59 1.25
N ARG A 83 4.46 -5.53 0.62
CA ARG A 83 4.94 -6.55 -0.34
C ARG A 83 4.48 -7.92 0.11
N SER A 84 3.79 -8.68 -0.73
CA SER A 84 3.23 -9.99 -0.37
C SER A 84 4.34 -10.89 0.20
N GLN A 85 4.40 -11.02 1.53
CA GLN A 85 5.50 -11.72 2.20
C GLN A 85 5.19 -13.20 2.35
N LEU A 86 3.96 -13.65 2.04
CA LEU A 86 3.62 -15.06 1.95
C LEU A 86 4.27 -15.72 0.74
N THR A 87 4.50 -15.02 -0.37
CA THR A 87 5.19 -15.61 -1.54
C THR A 87 6.64 -16.00 -1.22
N ALA A 88 7.28 -15.27 -0.31
CA ALA A 88 8.61 -15.64 0.18
C ALA A 88 8.56 -16.92 1.03
N PHE A 89 7.49 -17.12 1.82
CA PHE A 89 7.27 -18.34 2.59
C PHE A 89 6.69 -19.49 1.78
N ALA A 90 6.03 -19.22 0.67
CA ALA A 90 5.48 -20.25 -0.21
C ALA A 90 6.56 -21.23 -0.67
N LYS A 91 7.80 -20.76 -0.85
CA LYS A 91 8.96 -21.59 -1.18
C LYS A 91 9.41 -22.53 -0.05
N THR A 92 8.98 -22.28 1.18
CA THR A 92 9.31 -23.10 2.36
C THR A 92 8.17 -24.04 2.77
N LEU A 93 6.99 -23.89 2.16
CA LEU A 93 5.87 -24.79 2.40
C LEU A 93 6.09 -26.10 1.64
N PRO A 94 5.60 -27.24 2.17
CA PRO A 94 5.59 -28.50 1.46
C PRO A 94 4.86 -28.41 0.11
N ASP A 95 5.21 -29.25 -0.87
CA ASP A 95 4.69 -29.22 -2.25
C ASP A 95 3.15 -29.38 -2.36
N GLU A 96 2.49 -29.86 -1.30
CA GLU A 96 1.03 -29.95 -1.23
C GLU A 96 0.32 -28.60 -1.01
N PHE A 97 1.09 -27.56 -0.67
CA PHE A 97 0.59 -26.20 -0.52
C PHE A 97 0.92 -25.36 -1.75
N VAL A 98 -0.08 -24.65 -2.27
CA VAL A 98 0.07 -23.74 -3.39
C VAL A 98 -0.35 -22.35 -2.95
N ALA A 99 0.58 -21.40 -2.95
CA ALA A 99 0.28 -20.00 -2.67
C ALA A 99 0.00 -19.24 -3.96
N ALA A 100 -1.02 -18.39 -3.93
CA ALA A 100 -1.33 -17.44 -4.98
C ALA A 100 -1.51 -16.03 -4.38
N THR A 101 -1.18 -15.02 -5.18
CA THR A 101 -1.27 -13.61 -4.77
C THR A 101 -2.03 -12.81 -5.81
N LYS A 102 -2.77 -11.80 -5.38
CA LYS A 102 -3.58 -10.91 -6.24
C LYS A 102 -4.55 -11.70 -7.13
N VAL A 103 -5.30 -12.59 -6.51
CA VAL A 103 -6.27 -13.43 -7.20
C VAL A 103 -7.50 -12.59 -7.52
N GLN A 104 -7.75 -12.39 -8.81
CA GLN A 104 -8.91 -11.64 -9.28
C GLN A 104 -10.14 -12.55 -9.27
N LEU A 105 -11.17 -12.13 -8.55
CA LEU A 105 -12.46 -12.81 -8.54
C LEU A 105 -13.33 -12.31 -9.70
N PRO A 106 -14.33 -13.10 -10.16
CA PRO A 106 -15.24 -12.68 -11.24
C PRO A 106 -16.05 -11.41 -10.94
N ASP A 107 -16.20 -11.05 -9.65
CA ASP A 107 -16.87 -9.81 -9.22
C ASP A 107 -15.95 -8.57 -9.28
N GLY A 108 -14.75 -8.72 -9.84
CA GLY A 108 -13.73 -7.67 -9.96
C GLY A 108 -12.98 -7.37 -8.67
N GLN A 109 -13.25 -8.10 -7.57
CA GLN A 109 -12.47 -7.95 -6.34
C GLN A 109 -11.14 -8.69 -6.43
N VAL A 110 -10.12 -8.18 -5.74
CA VAL A 110 -8.79 -8.78 -5.71
C VAL A 110 -8.52 -9.30 -4.31
N ILE A 111 -8.27 -10.60 -4.20
CA ILE A 111 -7.84 -11.24 -2.96
C ILE A 111 -6.31 -11.16 -2.88
N PRO A 112 -5.74 -10.56 -1.83
CA PRO A 112 -4.32 -10.23 -1.80
C PRO A 112 -3.43 -11.46 -1.73
N GLU A 113 -3.69 -12.38 -0.81
CA GLU A 113 -2.91 -13.60 -0.63
C GLU A 113 -3.83 -14.76 -0.24
N LEU A 114 -3.64 -15.91 -0.90
CA LEU A 114 -4.33 -17.16 -0.56
C LEU A 114 -3.38 -18.35 -0.68
N VAL A 115 -3.63 -19.38 0.11
CA VAL A 115 -2.92 -20.65 0.10
C VAL A 115 -3.94 -21.77 -0.03
N VAL A 116 -3.74 -22.65 -0.99
CA VAL A 116 -4.49 -23.89 -1.15
C VAL A 116 -3.68 -25.02 -0.53
N GLY A 117 -4.31 -25.88 0.27
CA GLY A 117 -3.65 -27.03 0.87
C GLY A 117 -4.64 -28.14 1.24
N PRO A 118 -4.21 -29.16 2.02
CA PRO A 118 -5.07 -30.26 2.46
C PRO A 118 -6.30 -29.81 3.27
N HIS A 119 -6.22 -28.64 3.90
CA HIS A 119 -7.29 -28.06 4.71
C HIS A 119 -8.38 -27.35 3.88
N GLY A 120 -8.18 -27.15 2.57
CA GLY A 120 -9.00 -26.26 1.75
C GLY A 120 -8.20 -25.05 1.29
N VAL A 121 -8.77 -23.86 1.52
CA VAL A 121 -8.15 -22.58 1.19
C VAL A 121 -8.00 -21.74 2.46
N ALA A 122 -6.84 -21.12 2.65
CA ALA A 122 -6.60 -20.12 3.67
C ALA A 122 -6.28 -18.79 2.99
N ILE A 123 -7.01 -17.74 3.34
CA ILE A 123 -6.72 -16.38 2.89
C ILE A 123 -5.98 -15.61 3.97
N PHE A 124 -5.11 -14.70 3.53
CA PHE A 124 -4.29 -13.89 4.41
C PHE A 124 -4.44 -12.42 4.07
N GLU A 125 -4.89 -11.66 5.05
CA GLU A 125 -4.89 -10.20 5.03
C GLU A 125 -3.73 -9.71 5.88
N VAL A 126 -3.01 -8.68 5.44
CA VAL A 126 -1.90 -8.11 6.21
C VAL A 126 -2.33 -6.79 6.81
N LEU A 127 -2.25 -6.69 8.14
CA LEU A 127 -2.52 -5.45 8.84
C LEU A 127 -1.46 -4.40 8.47
N PRO A 128 -1.86 -3.19 8.05
CA PRO A 128 -0.92 -2.10 7.83
C PRO A 128 -0.09 -1.82 9.11
N PRO A 129 1.11 -1.24 8.98
CA PRO A 129 1.92 -0.91 10.14
C PRO A 129 1.19 0.08 11.08
N PRO A 130 1.53 0.12 12.39
CA PRO A 130 0.84 0.96 13.38
C PRO A 130 0.84 2.47 13.07
N GLY A 131 1.80 2.94 12.26
CA GLY A 131 1.81 4.31 11.77
C GLY A 131 0.66 4.62 10.80
N LEU A 132 0.08 3.60 10.16
CA LEU A 132 -0.95 3.73 9.12
C LEU A 132 -2.33 3.30 9.55
N ILE A 133 -2.44 2.41 10.53
CA ILE A 133 -3.73 1.95 11.04
C ILE A 133 -3.68 1.93 12.55
N ARG A 134 -4.81 2.31 13.17
CA ARG A 134 -4.97 2.25 14.62
C ARG A 134 -6.39 1.86 14.99
N TYR A 135 -6.52 1.30 16.18
CA TYR A 135 -7.81 1.07 16.83
C TYR A 135 -7.96 2.04 17.99
N VAL A 136 -8.92 2.97 17.89
CA VAL A 136 -9.15 4.04 18.88
C VAL A 136 -10.65 4.19 19.09
N ALA A 137 -11.08 4.29 20.35
CA ALA A 137 -12.48 4.53 20.74
C ALA A 137 -13.49 3.58 20.05
N GLY A 138 -13.14 2.29 19.97
CA GLY A 138 -14.02 1.27 19.39
C GLY A 138 -14.06 1.25 17.86
N ARG A 139 -13.19 2.00 17.17
CA ARG A 139 -13.18 2.10 15.71
C ARG A 139 -11.79 1.94 15.15
N TRP A 140 -11.74 1.39 13.94
CA TRP A 140 -10.53 1.35 13.15
C TRP A 140 -10.40 2.64 12.36
N GLU A 141 -9.20 3.21 12.38
CA GLU A 141 -8.86 4.40 11.61
C GLU A 141 -7.61 4.15 10.78
N ILE A 142 -7.62 4.67 9.55
CA ILE A 142 -6.47 4.62 8.65
C ILE A 142 -5.92 6.04 8.43
N ARG A 143 -4.60 6.15 8.34
CA ARG A 143 -3.90 7.41 8.09
C ARG A 143 -3.80 7.67 6.59
N LEU A 144 -4.44 8.74 6.12
CA LEU A 144 -4.37 9.17 4.70
C LEU A 144 -3.19 10.11 4.42
N ASP A 145 -2.79 10.88 5.42
CA ASP A 145 -1.63 11.77 5.40
C ASP A 145 -1.14 12.03 6.84
N ARG A 146 -0.09 12.84 6.99
CA ARG A 146 0.52 13.11 8.31
C ARG A 146 -0.44 13.70 9.36
N ARG A 147 -1.61 14.24 8.98
CA ARG A 147 -2.51 14.94 9.91
C ARG A 147 -3.90 14.33 10.00
N ARG A 148 -4.30 13.46 9.06
CA ARG A 148 -5.68 12.99 8.96
C ARG A 148 -5.80 11.48 9.13
N TRP A 149 -6.57 11.12 10.16
CA TRP A 149 -7.13 9.79 10.38
C TRP A 149 -8.57 9.78 9.90
N LEU A 150 -8.96 8.74 9.16
CA LEU A 150 -10.36 8.51 8.79
C LEU A 150 -10.82 7.13 9.27
N PRO A 151 -12.11 6.99 9.63
CA PRO A 151 -12.69 5.68 9.87
C PRO A 151 -12.45 4.75 8.68
N THR A 152 -12.02 3.53 8.98
CA THR A 152 -11.89 2.45 8.00
C THR A 152 -12.69 1.26 8.49
N GLU A 153 -13.02 0.38 7.56
CA GLU A 153 -13.54 -0.93 7.88
C GLU A 153 -12.61 -1.72 8.80
N ASN A 154 -13.20 -2.48 9.74
CA ASN A 154 -12.53 -3.45 10.58
C ASN A 154 -11.76 -4.49 9.72
N PRO A 155 -10.42 -4.58 9.85
CA PRO A 155 -9.62 -5.56 9.10
C PRO A 155 -10.05 -7.01 9.29
N LEU A 156 -10.56 -7.37 10.48
CA LEU A 156 -11.04 -8.72 10.77
C LEU A 156 -12.32 -9.06 10.00
N GLU A 157 -13.23 -8.09 9.89
CA GLU A 157 -14.47 -8.25 9.13
C GLU A 157 -14.22 -8.28 7.63
N ARG A 158 -13.27 -7.46 7.15
CA ARG A 158 -12.81 -7.48 5.76
C ARG A 158 -12.27 -8.85 5.39
N ALA A 159 -11.32 -9.37 6.18
CA ALA A 159 -10.77 -10.71 5.99
C ALA A 159 -11.86 -11.78 6.02
N ALA A 160 -12.78 -11.75 6.99
CA ALA A 160 -13.89 -12.71 7.04
C ALA A 160 -14.80 -12.61 5.80
N ARG A 161 -15.08 -11.39 5.31
CA ARG A 161 -15.88 -11.17 4.10
C ARG A 161 -15.16 -11.67 2.85
N ASP A 162 -13.85 -11.50 2.76
CA ASP A 162 -13.06 -11.96 1.63
C ASP A 162 -12.97 -13.48 1.59
N ALA A 163 -12.88 -14.14 2.74
CA ALA A 163 -12.99 -15.60 2.83
C ALA A 163 -14.35 -16.09 2.35
N GLU A 164 -15.41 -15.38 2.73
CA GLU A 164 -16.76 -15.67 2.28
C GLU A 164 -16.94 -15.46 0.77
N ARG A 165 -16.33 -14.41 0.18
CA ARG A 165 -16.32 -14.21 -1.28
C ARG A 165 -15.63 -15.36 -1.99
N VAL A 166 -14.44 -15.76 -1.54
CA VAL A 166 -13.71 -16.89 -2.10
C VAL A 166 -14.52 -18.18 -1.97
N ARG A 167 -15.18 -18.41 -0.83
CA ARG A 167 -16.06 -19.57 -0.63
C ARG A 167 -17.18 -19.61 -1.66
N ARG A 168 -17.86 -18.48 -1.90
CA ARG A 168 -18.93 -18.39 -2.90
C ARG A 168 -18.42 -18.56 -4.32
N TRP A 169 -17.27 -17.97 -4.64
CA TRP A 169 -16.64 -18.12 -5.95
C TRP A 169 -16.30 -19.58 -6.23
N LEU A 170 -15.67 -20.27 -5.27
CA LEU A 170 -15.34 -21.69 -5.40
C LEU A 170 -16.58 -22.60 -5.41
N ALA A 171 -17.71 -22.14 -4.89
CA ALA A 171 -18.98 -22.86 -4.90
C ALA A 171 -19.87 -22.51 -6.11
N ALA A 172 -19.52 -21.49 -6.90
CA ALA A 172 -20.31 -21.05 -8.05
C ALA A 172 -20.19 -22.00 -9.25
N GLU A 173 -19.09 -22.75 -9.33
CA GLU A 173 -19.01 -23.94 -10.15
C GLU A 173 -19.75 -25.05 -9.40
N ASP A 174 -20.75 -25.66 -10.03
CA ASP A 174 -21.63 -26.69 -9.45
C ASP A 174 -20.81 -27.94 -9.04
N ARG A 175 -20.21 -27.87 -7.85
CA ARG A 175 -19.28 -28.87 -7.32
C ARG A 175 -20.03 -29.80 -6.38
N ASP A 176 -19.70 -31.08 -6.46
CA ASP A 176 -20.17 -32.12 -5.54
C ASP A 176 -19.52 -32.03 -4.13
N PHE A 177 -18.80 -30.94 -3.83
CA PHE A 177 -18.13 -30.72 -2.55
C PHE A 177 -18.01 -29.23 -2.20
N VAL A 178 -18.05 -28.93 -0.90
CA VAL A 178 -17.84 -27.57 -0.37
C VAL A 178 -16.40 -27.40 0.08
N VAL A 179 -15.70 -26.40 -0.45
CA VAL A 179 -14.33 -26.06 -0.02
C VAL A 179 -14.38 -25.25 1.27
N LYS A 180 -13.66 -25.70 2.31
CA LYS A 180 -13.45 -24.90 3.53
C LYS A 180 -12.53 -23.73 3.21
N VAL A 181 -12.95 -22.54 3.63
CA VAL A 181 -12.16 -21.30 3.49
C VAL A 181 -11.91 -20.73 4.87
N HIS A 182 -10.64 -20.50 5.19
CA HIS A 182 -10.18 -19.95 6.46
C HIS A 182 -9.66 -18.53 6.28
N ALA A 183 -9.95 -17.62 7.21
CA ALA A 183 -9.42 -16.26 7.21
C ALA A 183 -8.39 -16.08 8.32
N ALA A 184 -7.26 -15.47 7.98
CA ALA A 184 -6.24 -15.04 8.93
C ALA A 184 -5.79 -13.61 8.64
N LEU A 185 -5.71 -12.80 9.69
CA LEU A 185 -5.10 -11.48 9.69
C LEU A 185 -3.67 -11.59 10.23
N ILE A 186 -2.69 -11.23 9.41
CA ILE A 186 -1.29 -11.13 9.79
C ILE A 186 -1.07 -9.76 10.43
N ALA A 187 -0.84 -9.74 11.74
CA ALA A 187 -0.58 -8.53 12.50
C ALA A 187 0.85 -8.53 13.06
N PRO A 188 1.51 -7.36 13.20
CA PRO A 188 2.84 -7.26 13.79
C PRO A 188 2.84 -7.55 15.30
N ASP A 189 1.68 -7.48 15.96
CA ASP A 189 1.50 -7.76 17.38
C ASP A 189 0.13 -8.44 17.59
N THR A 190 0.03 -9.31 18.59
CA THR A 190 -1.18 -10.09 18.95
C THR A 190 -2.17 -9.30 19.82
N ARG A 191 -2.00 -7.98 19.96
CA ARG A 191 -2.94 -7.11 20.68
C ARG A 191 -4.32 -7.03 20.01
N VAL A 192 -4.41 -7.39 18.74
CA VAL A 192 -5.69 -7.49 18.02
C VAL A 192 -6.36 -8.81 18.42
N THR A 193 -7.53 -8.73 19.02
CA THR A 193 -8.28 -9.92 19.43
C THR A 193 -8.84 -10.65 18.22
N ARG A 194 -8.59 -11.97 18.14
CA ARG A 194 -9.17 -12.85 17.12
C ARG A 194 -10.70 -12.88 17.21
N THR A 195 -11.35 -13.22 16.10
CA THR A 195 -12.79 -13.50 16.06
C THR A 195 -13.04 -14.97 15.75
N ALA A 196 -14.30 -15.41 15.85
CA ALA A 196 -14.66 -16.77 15.43
C ALA A 196 -14.45 -16.99 13.91
N ALA A 197 -14.52 -15.92 13.11
CA ALA A 197 -14.42 -15.97 11.65
C ALA A 197 -13.01 -15.65 11.12
N CYS A 198 -12.13 -15.06 11.92
CA CYS A 198 -10.80 -14.65 11.50
C CYS A 198 -9.76 -14.85 12.61
N ALA A 199 -8.72 -15.63 12.29
CA ALA A 199 -7.56 -15.79 13.15
C ALA A 199 -6.68 -14.53 13.11
N VAL A 200 -5.97 -14.25 14.20
CA VAL A 200 -4.92 -13.23 14.23
C VAL A 200 -3.61 -13.94 14.52
N ILE A 201 -2.67 -13.80 13.61
CA ILE A 201 -1.37 -14.47 13.69
C ILE A 201 -0.26 -13.48 13.35
N THR A 202 0.93 -13.77 13.83
CA THR A 202 2.14 -13.10 13.35
C THR A 202 2.67 -13.79 12.10
N ARG A 203 3.61 -13.13 11.44
CA ARG A 203 4.17 -13.59 10.17
C ARG A 203 4.86 -14.96 10.28
N ASP A 204 5.64 -15.17 11.35
CA ASP A 204 6.36 -16.40 11.64
C ASP A 204 5.44 -17.57 12.01
N GLN A 205 4.20 -17.27 12.42
CA GLN A 205 3.20 -18.28 12.76
C GLN A 205 2.45 -18.85 11.55
N VAL A 206 2.64 -18.33 10.33
CA VAL A 206 1.92 -18.79 9.14
C VAL A 206 2.10 -20.30 8.87
N PRO A 207 3.32 -20.89 8.89
CA PRO A 207 3.49 -22.33 8.66
C PRO A 207 2.81 -23.17 9.74
N ALA A 208 2.98 -22.78 11.01
CA ALA A 208 2.35 -23.47 12.14
C ALA A 208 0.81 -23.38 12.06
N TYR A 209 0.28 -22.23 11.67
CA TYR A 209 -1.15 -22.03 11.44
C TYR A 209 -1.67 -22.96 10.35
N LEU A 210 -1.04 -22.97 9.16
CA LEU A 210 -1.42 -23.83 8.04
C LEU A 210 -1.37 -25.32 8.41
N GLY A 211 -0.34 -25.75 9.16
CA GLY A 211 -0.21 -27.12 9.64
C GLY A 211 -1.21 -27.50 10.75
N SER A 212 -1.74 -26.52 11.47
CA SER A 212 -2.76 -26.74 12.52
C SER A 212 -4.18 -26.88 11.97
N LEU A 213 -4.43 -26.48 10.71
CA LEU A 213 -5.75 -26.56 10.11
C LEU A 213 -6.12 -28.02 9.80
N PRO A 214 -7.34 -28.47 10.17
CA PRO A 214 -7.73 -29.86 9.97
C PRO A 214 -7.86 -30.17 8.47
N PRO A 215 -7.28 -31.28 7.99
CA PRO A 215 -7.42 -31.68 6.59
C PRO A 215 -8.90 -31.93 6.26
N GLN A 216 -9.32 -31.48 5.08
CA GLN A 216 -10.67 -31.65 4.60
C GLN A 216 -10.78 -33.01 3.88
N ARG A 217 -11.47 -33.98 4.49
CA ARG A 217 -11.63 -35.33 3.93
C ARG A 217 -12.22 -35.36 2.51
N SER A 218 -13.11 -34.43 2.19
CA SER A 218 -13.74 -34.30 0.87
C SER A 218 -12.82 -33.68 -0.19
N LEU A 219 -11.65 -33.17 0.17
CA LEU A 219 -10.71 -32.54 -0.76
C LEU A 219 -9.62 -33.53 -1.19
N SER A 220 -9.90 -34.28 -2.26
CA SER A 220 -8.92 -35.17 -2.88
C SER A 220 -7.79 -34.38 -3.55
N PRO A 221 -6.61 -35.00 -3.81
CA PRO A 221 -5.54 -34.37 -4.56
C PRO A 221 -5.99 -33.83 -5.93
N SER A 222 -6.84 -34.57 -6.65
CA SER A 222 -7.40 -34.15 -7.95
C SER A 222 -8.30 -32.92 -7.84
N ARG A 223 -9.17 -32.87 -6.81
CA ARG A 223 -10.02 -31.70 -6.54
C ARG A 223 -9.20 -30.48 -6.16
N ARG A 224 -8.11 -30.68 -5.39
CA ARG A 224 -7.17 -29.62 -5.03
C ARG A 224 -6.45 -29.07 -6.27
N GLU A 225 -5.99 -29.94 -7.16
CA GLU A 225 -5.34 -29.54 -8.41
C GLU A 225 -6.28 -28.72 -9.31
N HIS A 226 -7.56 -29.09 -9.36
CA HIS A 226 -8.56 -28.31 -10.09
C HIS A 226 -8.76 -26.90 -9.50
N ILE A 227 -8.80 -26.76 -8.17
CA ILE A 227 -8.86 -25.44 -7.50
C ILE A 227 -7.61 -24.62 -7.84
N VAL A 228 -6.44 -25.25 -7.80
CA VAL A 228 -5.17 -24.58 -8.14
C VAL A 228 -5.19 -24.08 -9.57
N GLU A 229 -5.68 -24.88 -10.51
CA GLU A 229 -5.77 -24.48 -11.92
C GLU A 229 -6.73 -23.31 -12.12
N GLN A 230 -7.90 -23.34 -11.48
CA GLN A 230 -8.85 -22.23 -11.51
C GLN A 230 -8.23 -20.92 -10.97
N ILE A 231 -7.43 -21.01 -9.90
CA ILE A 231 -6.71 -19.85 -9.34
C ILE A 231 -5.60 -19.37 -10.29
N ARG A 232 -4.88 -20.27 -10.96
CA ARG A 232 -3.82 -19.87 -11.91
C ARG A 232 -4.38 -19.11 -13.11
N GLN A 233 -5.58 -19.48 -13.56
CA GLN A 233 -6.26 -18.78 -14.66
C GLN A 233 -6.59 -17.32 -14.31
N THR A 234 -6.87 -17.00 -13.04
CA THR A 234 -7.19 -15.64 -12.61
C THR A 234 -5.98 -14.77 -12.27
N VAL A 235 -4.81 -15.37 -12.05
CA VAL A 235 -3.55 -14.64 -11.81
C VAL A 235 -2.87 -14.21 -13.13
N SER A 236 -3.17 -14.89 -14.23
CA SER A 236 -2.51 -14.70 -15.53
C SER A 236 -3.19 -13.66 -16.44
N GLY A 237 -4.32 -13.08 -16.01
CA GLY A 237 -5.06 -12.02 -16.71
C GLY A 237 -4.85 -10.65 -16.06
#